data_AF-A0AAV2P5A1-F1
#
_entry.id   AF-A0AAV2P5A1-F1
#
_cell.length_a   1.000
_cell.length_b   1.000
_cell.length_c   1.000
_cell.angle_alpha   90.00
_cell.angle_beta   90.00
_cell.angle_gamma   90.00
#
_symmetry.space_group_name_H-M   'P 1'
#
loop_
_entity.id
_entity.type
_entity.pdbx_description
1 polymer ?
#
loop_
_entity_poly.entity_id
_entity_poly.type
_entity_poly.pdbx_seq_one_letter_code
_entity_poly.pdbx_strand_id
1 'polypeptide(L)'
;MYSANVRVGVARALLRRELHSNAETIDTCTEIVNRNPRNLERLRIARKPDGYHLEQPGRNCWHKLYLIKKPRYITAEVRHFENGPVVVASSMEWALKKQLYRGTDSAAYINVGYVLAQRCLQAGICEMKVDTALTGEKCGLLIHTLEQNGIHLSEPPVYKYPNSWDRLRPEKPWEIHE
;
A
#
# COMPACT_ATOMS: atom_id res chain seq x y z
N MET A 1 54.54 -10.38 42.32
CA MET A 1 55.12 -10.05 41.00
C MET A 1 54.02 -10.17 39.97
N TYR A 2 53.63 -9.04 39.37
CA TYR A 2 52.53 -8.91 38.42
C TYR A 2 52.88 -9.62 37.09
N SER A 3 51.99 -10.45 36.56
CA SER A 3 52.08 -10.98 35.20
C SER A 3 50.89 -10.45 34.39
N ALA A 4 51.20 -10.03 33.16
CA ALA A 4 50.50 -9.02 32.40
C ALA A 4 49.16 -9.47 31.80
N ASN A 5 48.19 -8.57 31.83
CA ASN A 5 46.98 -8.64 31.01
C ASN A 5 47.35 -8.72 29.53
N VAL A 6 47.05 -9.85 28.88
CA VAL A 6 47.13 -10.00 27.42
C VAL A 6 46.03 -9.16 26.81
N ARG A 7 46.39 -7.97 26.32
CA ARG A 7 45.52 -7.13 25.51
C ARG A 7 45.31 -7.82 24.16
N VAL A 8 44.14 -8.42 23.96
CA VAL A 8 43.67 -8.79 22.62
C VAL A 8 43.51 -7.49 21.84
N GLY A 9 44.45 -7.21 20.95
CA GLY A 9 44.34 -6.11 20.01
C GLY A 9 43.13 -6.36 19.13
N VAL A 10 42.05 -5.60 19.35
CA VAL A 10 40.98 -5.48 18.37
C VAL A 10 41.58 -4.76 17.18
N ALA A 11 42.13 -5.53 16.23
CA ALA A 11 42.46 -5.02 14.93
C ALA A 11 41.16 -4.46 14.35
N ARG A 12 41.02 -3.13 14.36
CA ARG A 12 40.03 -2.44 13.56
C ARG A 12 40.37 -2.78 12.11
N ALA A 13 39.72 -3.80 11.57
CA ALA A 13 39.66 -4.00 10.14
C ALA A 13 38.99 -2.75 9.59
N LEU A 14 39.81 -1.80 9.14
CA LEU A 14 39.41 -0.76 8.22
C LEU A 14 39.03 -1.49 6.95
N LEU A 15 37.78 -1.95 6.89
CA LEU A 15 37.07 -2.20 5.64
C LEU A 15 37.13 -0.86 4.90
N ARG A 16 38.16 -0.70 4.08
CA ARG A 16 38.16 0.30 3.02
C ARG A 16 36.90 -0.03 2.22
N ARG A 17 35.86 0.80 2.37
CA ARG A 17 34.81 0.86 1.36
C ARG A 17 35.52 1.31 0.10
N GLU A 18 35.90 0.35 -0.74
CA GLU A 18 36.30 0.65 -2.11
C GLU A 18 35.07 1.24 -2.76
N LEU A 19 35.09 2.57 -2.91
CA LEU A 19 34.11 3.30 -3.68
C LEU A 19 34.43 2.98 -5.15
N HIS A 20 33.95 1.82 -5.62
CA HIS A 20 33.91 1.58 -7.06
C HIS A 20 33.10 2.70 -7.70
N SER A 21 33.58 3.19 -8.83
CA SER A 21 32.77 4.10 -9.63
C SER A 21 31.46 3.39 -9.98
N ASN A 22 30.32 4.09 -9.90
CA ASN A 22 29.04 3.53 -10.28
C ASN A 22 29.08 2.93 -11.71
N ALA A 23 29.94 3.45 -12.59
CA ALA A 23 30.13 2.96 -13.96
C ALA A 23 30.70 1.53 -14.02
N GLU A 24 31.79 1.25 -13.28
CA GLU A 24 32.39 -0.10 -13.22
C GLU A 24 31.42 -1.12 -12.62
N THR A 25 30.55 -0.66 -11.72
CA THR A 25 29.51 -1.48 -11.10
C THR A 25 28.39 -1.81 -12.09
N ILE A 26 28.06 -0.89 -13.00
CA ILE A 26 27.08 -1.12 -14.07
C ILE A 26 27.64 -2.10 -15.12
N ASP A 27 28.89 -1.93 -15.54
CA ASP A 27 29.52 -2.76 -16.57
C ASP A 27 29.69 -4.23 -16.12
N THR A 28 29.83 -4.47 -14.82
CA THR A 28 29.93 -5.80 -14.21
C THR A 28 28.60 -6.36 -13.68
N CYS A 29 27.51 -5.59 -13.78
CA CYS A 29 26.22 -5.97 -13.20
C CYS A 29 25.53 -7.08 -14.01
N THR A 30 25.35 -8.25 -13.40
CA THR A 30 24.58 -9.35 -13.99
C THR A 30 23.11 -9.32 -13.60
N GLU A 31 22.77 -8.78 -12.42
CA GLU A 31 21.43 -8.81 -11.85
C GLU A 31 21.09 -7.50 -11.12
N ILE A 32 19.88 -7.00 -11.35
CA ILE A 32 19.36 -5.79 -10.70
C ILE A 32 18.35 -6.19 -9.62
N VAL A 33 18.68 -5.90 -8.37
CA VAL A 33 17.81 -6.21 -7.22
C VAL A 33 17.11 -4.95 -6.73
N ASN A 34 15.81 -4.84 -6.98
CA ASN A 34 14.98 -3.80 -6.39
C ASN A 34 14.46 -4.24 -5.02
N ARG A 35 14.73 -3.44 -3.97
CA ARG A 35 14.30 -3.70 -2.58
C ARG A 35 13.00 -2.99 -2.20
N ASN A 36 12.39 -2.22 -3.09
CA ASN A 36 11.13 -1.53 -2.82
C ASN A 36 9.96 -2.54 -2.81
N PRO A 37 9.26 -2.75 -1.68
CA PRO A 37 8.17 -3.72 -1.59
C PRO A 37 7.02 -3.42 -2.56
N ARG A 38 6.74 -2.14 -2.82
CA ARG A 38 5.61 -1.72 -3.67
C ARG A 38 5.88 -1.79 -5.17
N ASN A 39 7.11 -2.09 -5.59
CA ASN A 39 7.47 -2.04 -7.00
C ASN A 39 6.65 -3.05 -7.83
N LEU A 40 6.54 -4.28 -7.34
CA LEU A 40 5.84 -5.36 -8.05
C LEU A 40 4.32 -5.12 -8.10
N GLU A 41 3.76 -4.46 -7.09
CA GLU A 41 2.34 -4.07 -7.05
C GLU A 41 2.04 -3.06 -8.15
N ARG A 42 2.87 -2.01 -8.28
CA ARG A 42 2.71 -0.98 -9.33
C ARG A 42 2.88 -1.55 -10.74
N LEU A 43 3.79 -2.52 -10.90
CA LEU A 43 3.96 -3.24 -12.17
C LEU A 43 2.86 -4.28 -12.43
N ARG A 44 1.91 -4.45 -11.50
CA ARG A 44 0.82 -5.44 -11.54
C ARG A 44 1.29 -6.90 -11.63
N ILE A 45 2.55 -7.20 -11.31
CA ILE A 45 3.12 -8.56 -11.33
C ILE A 45 3.07 -9.19 -9.92
N ALA A 46 2.93 -8.37 -8.87
CA ALA A 46 2.88 -8.88 -7.50
C ALA A 46 1.78 -9.93 -7.32
N ARG A 47 2.11 -11.00 -6.59
CA ARG A 47 1.15 -12.05 -6.25
C ARG A 47 0.05 -11.45 -5.38
N LYS A 48 -1.21 -11.65 -5.78
CA LYS A 48 -2.36 -11.46 -4.89
C LYS A 48 -2.61 -12.75 -4.10
N PRO A 49 -3.05 -12.67 -2.83
CA PRO A 49 -3.47 -13.86 -2.11
C PRO A 49 -4.73 -14.42 -2.79
N ASP A 50 -4.56 -15.58 -3.41
CA ASP A 50 -5.62 -16.28 -4.12
C ASP A 50 -6.08 -17.50 -3.31
N GLY A 51 -7.36 -17.86 -3.44
CA GLY A 51 -8.01 -18.86 -2.59
C GLY A 51 -9.08 -18.27 -1.66
N TYR A 52 -9.49 -19.07 -0.66
CA TYR A 52 -10.55 -18.71 0.30
C TYR A 52 -11.87 -18.29 -0.36
N HIS A 53 -12.20 -18.88 -1.52
CA HIS A 53 -13.39 -18.55 -2.30
C HIS A 53 -14.71 -18.73 -1.54
N LEU A 54 -14.74 -19.63 -0.55
CA LEU A 54 -15.91 -19.90 0.29
C LEU A 54 -16.00 -18.96 1.50
N GLU A 55 -14.92 -18.26 1.84
CA GLU A 55 -14.91 -17.32 2.96
C GLU A 55 -15.23 -15.91 2.49
N GLN A 56 -16.10 -15.24 3.23
CA GLN A 56 -16.26 -13.80 3.13
C GLN A 56 -15.51 -13.14 4.30
N PRO A 57 -14.76 -12.05 4.07
CA PRO A 57 -14.66 -11.29 2.82
C PRO A 57 -13.52 -11.78 1.90
N GLY A 58 -13.67 -11.55 0.59
CA GLY A 58 -12.66 -11.93 -0.40
C GLY A 58 -11.30 -11.30 -0.12
N ARG A 59 -10.23 -12.12 -0.21
CA ARG A 59 -8.86 -11.72 0.11
C ARG A 59 -8.03 -11.31 -1.12
N ASN A 60 -8.48 -11.63 -2.33
CA ASN A 60 -7.79 -11.34 -3.59
C ASN A 60 -7.76 -9.82 -3.89
N CYS A 61 -6.80 -9.12 -3.28
CA CYS A 61 -6.47 -7.71 -3.44
C CYS A 61 -5.09 -7.40 -2.82
N TRP A 62 -4.42 -6.33 -3.24
CA TRP A 62 -3.25 -5.81 -2.56
C TRP A 62 -3.64 -4.85 -1.43
N HIS A 63 -4.46 -3.85 -1.76
CA HIS A 63 -4.99 -2.82 -0.88
C HIS A 63 -6.50 -2.94 -0.76
N LYS A 64 -6.98 -2.85 0.47
CA LYS A 64 -8.41 -2.97 0.76
C LYS A 64 -8.89 -1.89 1.69
N LEU A 65 -10.01 -1.27 1.35
CA LEU A 65 -10.68 -0.27 2.16
C LEU A 65 -11.48 -0.95 3.27
N TYR A 66 -11.12 -0.65 4.51
CA TYR A 66 -11.79 -1.07 5.72
C TYR A 66 -12.40 0.12 6.44
N LEU A 67 -13.55 -0.07 7.06
CA LEU A 67 -14.19 0.93 7.89
C LEU A 67 -14.58 0.34 9.24
N ILE A 68 -13.99 0.90 10.28
CA ILE A 68 -14.28 0.56 11.67
C ILE A 68 -15.30 1.57 12.20
N LYS A 69 -16.53 1.10 12.41
CA LYS A 69 -17.61 1.89 13.00
C LYS A 69 -17.58 1.72 14.52
N LYS A 70 -17.35 2.81 15.25
CA LYS A 70 -17.50 2.84 16.71
C LYS A 70 -18.66 3.77 17.10
N PRO A 71 -19.22 3.67 18.31
CA PRO A 71 -20.40 4.46 18.70
C PRO A 71 -20.21 5.99 18.64
N ARG A 72 -18.97 6.48 18.80
CA ARG A 72 -18.66 7.91 18.86
C ARG A 72 -17.86 8.45 17.67
N TYR A 73 -17.21 7.57 16.91
CA TYR A 73 -16.35 7.95 15.80
C TYR A 73 -16.25 6.82 14.79
N ILE A 74 -15.73 7.17 13.62
CA ILE A 74 -15.47 6.24 12.52
C ILE A 74 -13.99 6.31 12.17
N THR A 75 -13.44 5.19 11.73
CA THR A 75 -12.07 5.12 11.24
C THR A 75 -12.08 4.37 9.93
N ALA A 76 -11.63 5.03 8.87
CA ALA A 76 -11.40 4.41 7.57
C ALA A 76 -9.91 4.09 7.43
N GLU A 77 -9.60 2.88 6.98
CA GLU A 77 -8.25 2.36 6.85
C GLU A 77 -8.07 1.71 5.48
N VAL A 78 -6.97 2.00 4.82
CA VAL A 78 -6.51 1.23 3.66
C VAL A 78 -5.49 0.22 4.17
N ARG A 79 -5.84 -1.06 4.11
CA ARG A 79 -5.00 -2.16 4.59
C ARG A 79 -4.34 -2.88 3.42
N HIS A 80 -3.04 -3.06 3.52
CA HIS A 80 -2.29 -4.02 2.70
C HIS A 80 -2.55 -5.45 3.20
N PHE A 81 -2.55 -6.43 2.31
CA PHE A 81 -2.84 -7.82 2.67
C PHE A 81 -1.80 -8.44 3.63
N GLU A 82 -0.53 -8.02 3.55
CA GLU A 82 0.55 -8.48 4.45
C GLU A 82 0.86 -7.50 5.58
N ASN A 83 0.92 -6.20 5.29
CA ASN A 83 1.49 -5.21 6.21
C ASN A 83 0.45 -4.59 7.16
N GLY A 84 -0.85 -4.83 6.91
CA GLY A 84 -1.93 -4.22 7.68
C GLY A 84 -2.20 -2.77 7.25
N PRO A 85 -2.64 -1.87 8.16
CA PRO A 85 -3.09 -0.52 7.81
C PRO A 85 -1.93 0.37 7.32
N VAL A 86 -2.02 0.85 6.08
CA VAL A 86 -1.04 1.73 5.43
C VAL A 86 -1.45 3.19 5.58
N VAL A 87 -2.71 3.50 5.24
CA VAL A 87 -3.28 4.84 5.36
C VAL A 87 -4.51 4.77 6.25
N VAL A 88 -4.61 5.69 7.20
CA VAL A 88 -5.72 5.76 8.14
C VAL A 88 -6.27 7.17 8.14
N ALA A 89 -7.59 7.30 8.25
CA ALA A 89 -8.27 8.56 8.52
C ALA A 89 -9.40 8.32 9.52
N SER A 90 -9.44 9.09 10.61
CA SER A 90 -10.47 8.95 11.64
C SER A 90 -11.16 10.27 11.96
N SER A 91 -12.47 10.21 12.23
CA SER A 91 -13.20 11.37 12.78
C SER A 91 -12.78 11.72 14.22
N MET A 92 -11.97 10.88 14.87
CA MET A 92 -11.37 11.17 16.17
C MET A 92 -10.17 12.11 16.07
N GLU A 93 -9.52 12.22 14.90
CA GLU A 93 -8.39 13.11 14.70
C GLU A 93 -8.79 14.56 15.00
N TRP A 94 -7.98 15.27 15.78
CA TRP A 94 -8.33 16.60 16.26
C TRP A 94 -8.64 17.58 15.11
N ALA A 95 -7.91 17.46 14.00
CA ALA A 95 -8.10 18.29 12.81
C ALA A 95 -9.50 18.15 12.20
N LEU A 96 -10.06 16.94 12.19
CA LEU A 96 -11.42 16.67 11.71
C LEU A 96 -12.45 16.92 12.81
N LYS A 97 -12.17 16.47 14.04
CA LYS A 97 -13.07 16.56 15.18
C LYS A 97 -13.47 18.01 15.48
N LYS A 98 -12.58 18.98 15.31
CA LYS A 98 -12.91 20.40 15.52
C LYS A 98 -13.85 20.99 14.46
N GLN A 99 -13.91 20.38 13.27
CA GLN A 99 -14.75 20.82 12.16
C GLN A 99 -16.08 20.06 12.09
N LEU A 100 -16.16 18.90 12.75
CA LEU A 100 -17.34 18.03 12.76
C LEU A 100 -18.17 18.27 14.02
N TYR A 101 -19.47 18.45 13.85
CA TYR A 101 -20.41 18.47 14.97
C TYR A 101 -20.49 17.11 15.68
N ARG A 102 -20.53 16.01 14.90
CA ARG A 102 -20.57 14.63 15.41
C ARG A 102 -19.77 13.68 14.53
N GLY A 103 -19.01 12.79 15.17
CA GLY A 103 -18.07 11.88 14.50
C GLY A 103 -18.68 10.68 13.76
N THR A 104 -20.01 10.56 13.72
CA THR A 104 -20.75 9.41 13.15
C THR A 104 -21.79 9.80 12.10
N ASP A 105 -21.91 11.09 11.82
CA ASP A 105 -22.91 11.65 10.90
C ASP A 105 -22.46 11.51 9.45
N SER A 106 -23.37 11.70 8.50
CA SER A 106 -23.06 11.61 7.07
C SER A 106 -21.93 12.57 6.65
N ALA A 107 -21.88 13.78 7.23
CA ALA A 107 -20.79 14.72 7.03
C ALA A 107 -19.44 14.18 7.51
N ALA A 108 -19.41 13.36 8.56
CA ALA A 108 -18.18 12.73 9.03
C ALA A 108 -17.67 11.70 8.01
N TYR A 109 -18.55 10.92 7.38
CA TYR A 109 -18.17 9.96 6.33
C TYR A 109 -17.59 10.66 5.11
N ILE A 110 -18.21 11.75 4.69
CA ILE A 110 -17.76 12.57 3.55
C ILE A 110 -16.37 13.17 3.84
N ASN A 111 -16.21 13.83 4.99
CA ASN A 111 -14.94 14.51 5.33
C ASN A 111 -13.82 13.52 5.61
N VAL A 112 -14.11 12.37 6.22
CA VAL A 112 -13.14 11.27 6.36
C VAL A 112 -12.76 10.72 4.98
N GLY A 113 -13.71 10.58 4.06
CA GLY A 113 -13.46 10.19 2.67
C GLY A 113 -12.50 11.15 1.96
N TYR A 114 -12.72 12.46 2.04
CA TYR A 114 -11.82 13.47 1.49
C TYR A 114 -10.39 13.38 2.04
N VAL A 115 -10.25 13.33 3.37
CA VAL A 115 -8.92 13.24 4.00
C VAL A 115 -8.24 11.92 3.65
N LEU A 116 -8.98 10.82 3.62
CA LEU A 116 -8.45 9.53 3.22
C LEU A 116 -7.97 9.57 1.76
N ALA A 117 -8.78 10.14 0.85
CA ALA A 117 -8.44 10.24 -0.54
C ALA A 117 -7.17 11.04 -0.76
N GLN A 118 -7.09 12.22 -0.14
CA GLN A 118 -5.91 13.07 -0.20
C GLN A 118 -4.66 12.35 0.31
N ARG A 119 -4.76 11.64 1.45
CA ARG A 119 -3.63 10.87 2.00
C ARG A 119 -3.22 9.71 1.09
N CYS A 120 -4.18 9.03 0.45
CA CYS A 120 -3.89 7.94 -0.48
C CYS A 120 -3.16 8.47 -1.72
N LEU A 121 -3.62 9.58 -2.31
CA LEU A 121 -2.95 10.21 -3.44
C LEU A 121 -1.52 10.68 -3.09
N GLN A 122 -1.33 11.29 -1.92
CA GLN A 122 -0.01 11.69 -1.43
C GLN A 122 0.91 10.49 -1.17
N ALA A 123 0.34 9.35 -0.73
CA ALA A 123 1.05 8.09 -0.57
C ALA A 123 1.25 7.34 -1.91
N GLY A 124 0.68 7.83 -3.02
CA GLY A 124 0.71 7.16 -4.32
C GLY A 124 -0.08 5.85 -4.35
N ILE A 125 -1.20 5.77 -3.63
CA ILE A 125 -2.16 4.65 -3.68
C ILE A 125 -3.42 5.18 -4.38
N CYS A 126 -3.62 4.76 -5.62
CA CYS A 126 -4.76 5.19 -6.44
C CYS A 126 -5.83 4.09 -6.59
N GLU A 127 -5.44 2.82 -6.43
CA GLU A 127 -6.29 1.66 -6.65
C GLU A 127 -6.46 0.89 -5.34
N MET A 128 -7.69 0.54 -4.98
CA MET A 128 -7.98 -0.30 -3.82
C MET A 128 -9.31 -1.03 -3.99
N LYS A 129 -9.49 -2.16 -3.31
CA LYS A 129 -10.75 -2.91 -3.31
C LYS A 129 -11.63 -2.51 -2.12
N VAL A 130 -12.93 -2.37 -2.34
CA VAL A 130 -13.90 -2.12 -1.24
C VAL A 130 -14.23 -3.42 -0.51
N ASP A 131 -14.25 -3.38 0.82
CA ASP A 131 -14.71 -4.52 1.61
C ASP A 131 -16.22 -4.74 1.47
N THR A 132 -16.65 -6.00 1.38
CA THR A 132 -18.06 -6.36 1.21
C THR A 132 -18.92 -6.01 2.43
N ALA A 133 -18.29 -5.80 3.59
CA ALA A 133 -18.96 -5.38 4.82
C ALA A 133 -19.39 -3.89 4.81
N LEU A 134 -18.92 -3.10 3.84
CA LEU A 134 -19.25 -1.68 3.68
C LEU A 134 -20.64 -1.48 3.07
N THR A 135 -21.67 -1.92 3.80
CA THR A 135 -23.06 -1.77 3.39
C THR A 135 -23.73 -0.59 4.10
N GLY A 136 -24.55 0.17 3.37
CA GLY A 136 -25.41 1.25 3.87
C GLY A 136 -25.15 2.61 3.22
N GLU A 137 -26.14 3.51 3.36
CA GLU A 137 -26.14 4.83 2.70
C GLU A 137 -24.91 5.69 3.04
N LYS A 138 -24.54 5.73 4.33
CA LYS A 138 -23.37 6.49 4.78
C LYS A 138 -22.06 5.93 4.22
N CYS A 139 -21.95 4.62 4.08
CA CYS A 139 -20.81 3.98 3.42
C CYS A 139 -20.76 4.34 1.94
N GLY A 140 -21.93 4.37 1.28
CA GLY A 140 -22.06 4.81 -0.11
C GLY A 140 -21.57 6.25 -0.32
N LEU A 141 -21.88 7.17 0.60
CA LEU A 141 -21.34 8.54 0.56
C LEU A 141 -19.82 8.56 0.63
N LEU A 142 -19.21 7.73 1.49
CA LEU A 142 -17.76 7.62 1.58
C LEU A 142 -17.16 7.07 0.29
N ILE A 143 -17.71 5.99 -0.26
CA ILE A 143 -17.29 5.37 -1.53
C ILE A 143 -17.35 6.41 -2.66
N HIS A 144 -18.48 7.08 -2.81
CA HIS A 144 -18.68 8.13 -3.82
C HIS A 144 -17.66 9.26 -3.66
N THR A 145 -17.37 9.70 -2.43
CA THR A 145 -16.33 10.73 -2.22
C THR A 145 -14.94 10.25 -2.62
N LEU A 146 -14.59 8.98 -2.39
CA LEU A 146 -13.29 8.46 -2.84
C LEU A 146 -13.19 8.44 -4.37
N GLU A 147 -14.23 7.99 -5.06
CA GLU A 147 -14.30 7.97 -6.52
C GLU A 147 -14.19 9.39 -7.12
N GLN A 148 -14.93 10.35 -6.55
CA GLN A 148 -14.86 11.76 -6.97
C GLN A 148 -13.47 12.37 -6.82
N ASN A 149 -12.68 11.90 -5.84
CA ASN A 149 -11.31 12.37 -5.61
C ASN A 149 -10.26 11.56 -6.39
N GLY A 150 -10.66 10.74 -7.37
CA GLY A 150 -9.73 10.06 -8.27
C GLY A 150 -9.17 8.74 -7.74
N ILE A 151 -9.83 8.10 -6.76
CA ILE A 151 -9.50 6.75 -6.34
C ILE A 151 -10.34 5.74 -7.12
N HIS A 152 -9.65 4.78 -7.73
CA HIS A 152 -10.28 3.63 -8.38
C HIS A 152 -10.56 2.55 -7.33
N LEU A 153 -11.85 2.28 -7.10
CA LEU A 153 -12.33 1.29 -6.13
C LEU A 153 -12.36 -0.15 -6.67
N SER A 154 -11.80 -0.35 -7.85
CA SER A 154 -11.50 -1.64 -8.45
C SER A 154 -9.98 -1.75 -8.63
N GLU A 155 -9.41 -2.86 -8.17
CA GLU A 155 -8.02 -3.14 -8.49
C GLU A 155 -7.90 -3.88 -9.83
N PRO A 156 -6.85 -3.58 -10.61
CA PRO A 156 -6.56 -4.30 -11.84
C PRO A 156 -6.14 -5.75 -11.54
N PRO A 157 -6.36 -6.68 -12.48
CA PRO A 157 -5.90 -8.05 -12.33
C PRO A 157 -4.36 -8.12 -12.38
N VAL A 158 -3.82 -9.20 -11.82
CA VAL A 158 -2.38 -9.50 -11.93
C VAL A 158 -2.04 -9.76 -13.40
N TYR A 159 -1.04 -9.05 -13.90
CA TYR A 159 -0.54 -9.25 -15.25
C TYR A 159 0.09 -10.64 -15.38
N LYS A 160 -0.38 -11.40 -16.37
CA LYS A 160 0.20 -12.67 -16.78
C LYS A 160 0.70 -12.49 -18.20
N TYR A 161 1.94 -12.92 -18.44
CA TYR A 161 2.50 -12.90 -19.79
C TYR A 161 1.67 -13.84 -20.68
N PRO A 162 1.15 -13.36 -21.82
CA PRO A 162 0.31 -14.17 -22.69
C PRO A 162 1.15 -15.28 -23.35
N ASN A 163 0.56 -16.45 -23.50
CA ASN A 163 1.14 -17.52 -24.29
C ASN A 163 1.11 -17.18 -25.79
N SER A 164 1.92 -17.87 -26.59
CA SER A 164 1.96 -17.69 -28.05
C SER A 164 0.59 -17.92 -28.71
N TRP A 165 -0.23 -18.81 -28.15
CA TRP A 165 -1.55 -19.20 -28.65
C TRP A 165 -2.72 -18.38 -28.06
N ASP A 166 -2.46 -17.44 -27.15
CA ASP A 166 -3.50 -16.57 -26.61
C ASP A 166 -3.95 -15.55 -27.66
N ARG A 167 -5.28 -15.43 -27.84
CA ARG A 167 -5.88 -14.47 -28.78
C ARG A 167 -5.70 -13.02 -28.34
N LEU A 168 -5.82 -12.77 -27.04
CA LEU A 168 -5.72 -11.43 -26.45
C LEU A 168 -4.35 -11.28 -25.79
N ARG A 169 -3.62 -10.23 -26.18
CA ARG A 169 -2.33 -9.89 -25.57
C ARG A 169 -2.50 -8.54 -24.86
N PRO A 170 -2.67 -8.54 -23.53
CA PRO A 170 -2.76 -7.29 -22.80
C PRO A 170 -1.43 -6.53 -22.94
N GLU A 171 -1.53 -5.21 -23.02
CA GLU A 171 -0.36 -4.33 -22.98
C GLU A 171 0.37 -4.49 -21.65
N LYS A 172 1.68 -4.25 -21.67
CA LYS A 172 2.48 -4.37 -20.47
C LYS A 172 2.18 -3.18 -19.54
N PRO A 173 1.92 -3.42 -18.24
CA PRO A 173 1.54 -2.36 -17.31
C PRO A 173 2.53 -1.18 -17.22
N TRP A 174 3.82 -1.42 -17.49
CA TRP A 174 4.87 -0.38 -17.43
C TRP A 174 5.08 0.36 -18.75
N GLU A 175 4.45 -0.07 -19.84
CA GLU A 175 4.44 0.67 -21.11
C GLU A 175 3.30 1.69 -21.12
N ILE A 176 2.26 1.48 -20.31
CA ILE A 176 1.15 2.39 -20.13
C ILE A 176 1.55 3.45 -19.11
N HIS A 177 1.55 4.71 -19.52
CA HIS A 177 1.62 5.85 -18.63
C HIS A 177 0.19 6.35 -18.41
N GLU A 178 -0.33 6.14 -17.19
CA GLU A 178 -1.62 6.69 -16.73
C GLU A 178 -1.61 8.22 -16.67
#